data_AF-A0A8J2WW92-F1
#
_entry.id   AF-A0A8J2WW92-F1
#
_cell.length_a   1.000
_cell.length_b   1.000
_cell.length_c   1.000
_cell.angle_alpha   90.00
_cell.angle_beta   90.00
_cell.angle_gamma   90.00
#
_symmetry.space_group_name_H-M   'P 1'
#
loop_
_entity.id
_entity.type
_entity.pdbx_description
1 polymer ?
#
loop_
_entity_poly.entity_id
_entity_poly.type
_entity_poly.pdbx_seq_one_letter_code
_entity_poly.pdbx_strand_id
1 'polypeptide(L)'
;MFRQRSSGEIPMHHYGGRPARASFRTPRLPSCATGGSWAWLVISLAVIVWGIRFLSQPTDLRHLKCPRDREDLCELVVLTEDEDRVVHTFPGKDLLRAEAIRVRRGRAVNPKNMRRKQVRKLGYSFQLVVRLDDDGREARHVMSYGSVGRSDSKSRVSEIQEYVTNSDVSGLDVYESSGVSAVGILLVIYGAFSLIFCLILGQFSEPPPPRKRR
;
A
#
# COMPACT_ATOMS: atom_id res chain seq x y z
N MET A 1 -30.13 -45.03 -90.94
CA MET A 1 -28.70 -44.68 -91.07
C MET A 1 -28.01 -45.03 -89.75
N PHE A 2 -27.21 -46.10 -89.75
CA PHE A 2 -26.40 -46.55 -88.62
C PHE A 2 -25.16 -45.66 -88.49
N ARG A 3 -24.78 -45.27 -87.26
CA ARG A 3 -23.42 -44.78 -86.99
C ARG A 3 -22.88 -45.33 -85.68
N GLN A 4 -21.65 -45.79 -85.78
CA GLN A 4 -20.90 -46.68 -84.90
C GLN A 4 -20.42 -46.04 -83.59
N ARG A 5 -20.16 -46.94 -82.64
CA ARG A 5 -19.32 -46.85 -81.43
C ARG A 5 -18.10 -45.95 -81.58
N SER A 6 -17.78 -45.23 -80.51
CA SER A 6 -16.39 -45.09 -80.05
C SER A 6 -16.37 -45.05 -78.52
N SER A 7 -15.75 -46.09 -77.95
CA SER A 7 -15.51 -46.24 -76.52
C SER A 7 -14.43 -45.24 -76.10
N GLY A 8 -14.80 -44.25 -75.29
CA GLY A 8 -13.86 -43.36 -74.63
C GLY A 8 -13.25 -44.04 -73.41
N GLU A 9 -11.95 -44.30 -73.48
CA GLU A 9 -11.13 -44.77 -72.37
C GLU A 9 -11.16 -43.75 -71.21
N ILE A 10 -11.40 -44.25 -70.00
CA ILE A 10 -11.37 -43.44 -68.77
C ILE A 10 -9.91 -43.33 -68.32
N PRO A 11 -9.31 -42.13 -68.25
CA PRO A 11 -7.98 -41.97 -67.70
C PRO A 11 -8.03 -42.16 -66.18
N MET A 12 -7.46 -43.26 -65.69
CA MET A 12 -7.13 -43.43 -64.27
C MET A 12 -5.99 -42.47 -63.89
N HIS A 13 -6.33 -41.33 -63.31
CA HIS A 13 -5.36 -40.50 -62.61
C HIS A 13 -4.93 -41.22 -61.31
N HIS A 14 -3.70 -41.72 -61.31
CA HIS A 14 -3.01 -42.15 -60.10
C HIS A 14 -2.88 -40.97 -59.12
N TYR A 15 -3.77 -40.90 -58.13
CA TYR A 15 -3.58 -40.10 -56.92
C TYR A 15 -2.47 -40.73 -56.07
N GLY A 16 -1.22 -40.46 -56.44
CA GLY A 16 -0.04 -40.71 -55.61
C GLY A 16 0.05 -39.69 -54.47
N GLY A 17 -0.97 -39.66 -53.60
CA GLY A 17 -0.96 -38.88 -52.38
C GLY A 17 0.07 -39.45 -51.41
N ARG A 18 1.30 -38.91 -51.41
CA ARG A 18 2.27 -39.19 -50.35
C ARG A 18 1.62 -38.78 -49.03
N PRO A 19 1.54 -39.66 -48.01
CA PRO A 19 1.00 -39.27 -46.72
C PRO A 19 1.87 -38.12 -46.21
N ALA A 20 1.27 -36.95 -46.05
CA ALA A 20 1.87 -35.84 -45.36
C ALA A 20 2.22 -36.38 -43.97
N ARG A 21 3.49 -36.73 -43.75
CA ARG A 21 4.01 -37.08 -42.45
C ARG A 21 3.69 -35.89 -41.57
N ALA A 22 2.64 -36.01 -40.76
CA ALA A 22 2.34 -35.10 -39.69
C ALA A 22 3.57 -35.13 -38.78
N SER A 23 4.50 -34.20 -39.02
CA SER A 23 5.61 -33.98 -38.12
C SER A 23 4.95 -33.51 -36.84
N PHE A 24 4.77 -34.44 -35.89
CA PHE A 24 4.48 -34.12 -34.51
C PHE A 24 5.62 -33.22 -34.05
N ARG A 25 5.44 -31.90 -34.20
CA ARG A 25 6.29 -30.90 -33.58
C ARG A 25 6.01 -31.07 -32.10
N THR A 26 6.90 -31.79 -31.42
CA THR A 26 6.90 -31.81 -29.97
C THR A 26 6.96 -30.36 -29.49
N PRO A 27 6.11 -29.96 -28.54
CA PRO A 27 6.14 -28.60 -28.02
C PRO A 27 7.54 -28.35 -27.46
N ARG A 28 8.22 -27.35 -28.02
CA ARG A 28 9.51 -26.91 -27.46
C ARG A 28 9.21 -26.25 -26.13
N LEU A 29 9.80 -26.79 -25.07
CA LEU A 29 9.78 -26.12 -23.79
C LEU A 29 10.50 -24.77 -23.94
N PRO A 30 9.96 -23.71 -23.34
CA PRO A 30 10.60 -22.40 -23.39
C PRO A 30 12.01 -22.50 -22.83
N SER A 31 12.93 -21.74 -23.43
CA SER A 31 14.27 -21.63 -22.88
C SER A 31 14.19 -21.16 -21.43
N CYS A 32 15.03 -21.70 -20.54
CA CYS A 32 15.05 -21.29 -19.13
C CYS A 32 15.26 -19.76 -18.99
N ALA A 33 15.96 -19.14 -19.94
CA ALA A 33 16.17 -17.68 -20.00
C ALA A 33 14.88 -16.91 -20.28
N THR A 34 14.04 -17.40 -21.20
CA THR A 34 12.73 -16.82 -21.48
C THR A 34 11.80 -16.95 -20.27
N GLY A 35 11.73 -18.14 -19.67
CA GLY A 35 10.96 -18.36 -18.45
C GLY A 35 11.41 -17.46 -17.29
N GLY A 36 12.72 -17.32 -17.09
CA GLY A 36 13.29 -16.45 -16.05
C GLY A 36 12.96 -14.97 -16.25
N SER A 37 12.99 -14.49 -17.50
CA SER A 37 12.65 -13.09 -17.83
C SER A 37 11.19 -12.76 -17.51
N TRP A 38 10.26 -13.68 -17.85
CA TRP A 38 8.84 -13.54 -17.50
C TRP A 38 8.62 -13.59 -15.98
N ALA A 39 9.26 -14.51 -15.26
CA ALA A 39 9.16 -14.58 -13.82
C ALA A 39 9.68 -13.29 -13.15
N TRP A 40 10.81 -12.77 -13.62
CA TRP A 40 11.38 -11.50 -13.13
C TRP A 40 10.41 -10.34 -13.37
N LEU A 41 9.82 -10.22 -14.56
CA LEU A 41 8.82 -9.19 -14.86
C LEU A 41 7.65 -9.23 -13.87
N VAL A 42 7.09 -10.41 -13.62
CA VAL A 42 5.98 -10.61 -12.68
C VAL A 42 6.36 -10.21 -11.26
N ILE A 43 7.56 -10.60 -10.80
CA ILE A 43 8.05 -10.23 -9.46
C ILE A 43 8.22 -8.72 -9.34
N SER A 44 8.81 -8.06 -10.34
CA SER A 44 8.99 -6.60 -10.33
C SER A 44 7.65 -5.87 -10.26
N LEU A 45 6.66 -6.29 -11.05
CA LEU A 45 5.30 -5.72 -10.99
C LEU A 45 4.64 -5.96 -9.63
N ALA A 46 4.77 -7.16 -9.06
CA ALA A 46 4.22 -7.47 -7.74
C ALA A 46 4.81 -6.59 -6.64
N VAL A 47 6.13 -6.32 -6.69
CA VAL A 47 6.81 -5.42 -5.75
C VAL A 47 6.29 -3.99 -5.87
N ILE A 48 6.09 -3.47 -7.10
CA ILE A 48 5.50 -2.14 -7.32
C ILE A 48 4.08 -2.07 -6.74
N VAL A 49 3.22 -3.05 -7.05
CA VAL A 49 1.84 -3.09 -6.55
C VAL A 49 1.81 -3.15 -5.02
N TRP A 50 2.72 -3.90 -4.42
CA TRP A 50 2.83 -3.95 -2.96
C TRP A 50 3.34 -2.63 -2.38
N GLY A 51 4.31 -1.99 -3.01
CA GLY A 51 4.77 -0.64 -2.67
C GLY A 51 3.61 0.36 -2.68
N ILE A 52 2.83 0.41 -3.76
CA ILE A 52 1.64 1.27 -3.88
C ILE A 52 0.63 0.98 -2.76
N ARG A 53 0.35 -0.30 -2.47
CA ARG A 53 -0.54 -0.68 -1.35
C ARG A 53 -0.05 -0.19 0.02
N PHE A 54 1.27 -0.08 0.21
CA PHE A 54 1.86 0.50 1.42
C PHE A 54 1.77 2.03 1.45
N LEU A 55 1.77 2.68 0.29
CA LEU A 55 1.60 4.12 0.15
C LEU A 55 0.14 4.55 0.35
N SER A 56 -0.83 3.76 -0.13
CA SER A 56 -2.27 4.04 0.01
C SER A 56 -2.84 3.79 1.41
N GLN A 57 -2.01 3.88 2.47
CA GLN A 57 -2.54 3.85 3.83
C GLN A 57 -3.09 5.24 4.15
N PRO A 58 -4.25 5.33 4.82
CA PRO A 58 -4.92 6.59 5.01
C PRO A 58 -4.03 7.63 5.67
N THR A 59 -3.82 8.74 5.00
CA THR A 59 -3.10 9.89 5.55
C THR A 59 -4.09 10.76 6.30
N ASP A 60 -4.12 10.61 7.63
CA ASP A 60 -4.82 11.55 8.50
C ASP A 60 -3.85 12.65 8.91
N LEU A 61 -4.27 13.90 8.74
CA LEU A 61 -3.60 15.05 9.31
C LEU A 61 -4.44 15.54 10.49
N ARG A 62 -3.82 15.60 11.67
CA ARG A 62 -4.47 16.06 12.89
C ARG A 62 -3.66 17.18 13.47
N HIS A 63 -4.31 18.33 13.65
CA HIS A 63 -3.68 19.53 14.16
C HIS A 63 -4.44 20.01 15.38
N LEU A 64 -3.79 20.02 16.54
CA LEU A 64 -4.31 20.64 17.74
C LEU A 64 -3.65 22.00 17.92
N LYS A 65 -4.46 23.06 17.89
CA LYS A 65 -4.05 24.41 18.24
C LYS A 65 -4.80 24.85 19.47
N CYS A 66 -4.09 25.21 20.52
CA CYS A 66 -4.66 25.87 21.67
C CYS A 66 -3.97 27.22 21.89
N PRO A 67 -4.75 28.29 22.09
CA PRO A 67 -4.23 29.59 22.47
C PRO A 67 -3.57 29.56 23.85
N ARG A 68 -2.87 30.66 24.17
CA ARG A 68 -2.22 30.83 25.47
C ARG A 68 -3.23 30.92 26.61
N ASP A 69 -4.36 31.59 26.39
CA ASP A 69 -5.44 31.64 27.35
C ASP A 69 -6.22 30.32 27.34
N ARG A 70 -6.48 29.75 28.51
CA ARG A 70 -7.22 28.48 28.66
C ARG A 70 -8.73 28.65 28.61
N GLU A 71 -9.22 29.87 28.80
CA GLU A 71 -10.64 30.18 28.63
C GLU A 71 -11.03 30.26 27.15
N ASP A 72 -10.05 30.48 26.28
CA ASP A 72 -10.25 30.46 24.83
C ASP A 72 -10.39 29.03 24.27
N LEU A 73 -10.88 28.94 23.04
CA LEU A 73 -11.17 27.70 22.36
C LEU A 73 -9.90 27.08 21.75
N CYS A 74 -9.63 25.82 22.09
CA CYS A 74 -8.76 24.95 21.32
C CYS A 74 -9.47 24.48 20.05
N GLU A 75 -8.72 24.38 18.96
CA GLU A 75 -9.16 23.80 17.70
C GLU A 75 -8.41 22.48 17.44
N LEU A 76 -9.14 21.38 17.38
CA LEU A 76 -8.65 20.11 16.85
C LEU A 76 -9.18 19.95 15.42
N VAL A 77 -8.31 20.20 14.45
CA VAL A 77 -8.59 20.00 13.03
C VAL A 77 -8.19 18.59 12.63
N VAL A 78 -9.17 17.82 12.17
CA VAL A 78 -8.96 16.49 11.57
C VAL A 78 -9.25 16.62 10.08
N LEU A 79 -8.20 16.42 9.28
CA LEU A 79 -8.26 16.35 7.82
C LEU A 79 -8.13 14.88 7.43
N THR A 80 -9.22 14.31 6.93
CA THR A 80 -9.26 12.94 6.39
C THR A 80 -8.91 12.95 4.90
N GLU A 81 -8.65 11.76 4.33
CA GLU A 81 -8.33 11.61 2.90
C GLU A 81 -9.39 12.17 1.95
N ASP A 82 -10.67 12.12 2.35
CA ASP A 82 -11.79 12.63 1.56
C ASP A 82 -11.88 14.18 1.56
N GLU A 83 -10.83 14.88 2.01
CA GLU A 83 -10.76 16.33 2.25
C GLU A 83 -11.82 16.86 3.24
N ASP A 84 -12.56 15.97 3.90
CA ASP A 84 -13.48 16.33 4.98
C ASP A 84 -12.68 16.92 6.14
N ARG A 85 -12.81 18.24 6.30
CA ARG A 85 -12.24 18.99 7.40
C ARG A 85 -13.23 18.99 8.56
N VAL A 86 -13.00 18.12 9.54
CA VAL A 86 -13.76 18.12 10.79
C VAL A 86 -13.00 18.96 11.82
N VAL A 87 -13.58 20.08 12.23
CA VAL A 87 -13.03 20.92 13.29
C VAL A 87 -13.80 20.66 14.57
N HIS A 88 -13.11 20.14 15.58
CA HIS A 88 -13.64 20.04 16.93
C HIS A 88 -13.11 21.19 17.76
N THR A 89 -14.00 22.03 18.27
CA THR A 89 -13.66 23.11 19.19
C THR A 89 -14.04 22.72 20.61
N PHE A 90 -13.16 23.03 21.56
CA PHE A 90 -13.42 22.86 22.99
C PHE A 90 -12.62 23.88 23.79
N PRO A 91 -13.11 24.35 24.94
CA PRO A 91 -12.35 25.24 25.82
C PRO A 91 -11.03 24.59 26.25
N GLY A 92 -9.95 25.38 26.33
CA GLY A 92 -8.63 24.87 26.74
C GLY A 92 -8.64 24.22 28.13
N LYS A 93 -9.48 24.72 29.05
CA LYS A 93 -9.70 24.14 30.38
C LYS A 93 -10.30 22.73 30.37
N ASP A 94 -10.97 22.33 29.31
CA ASP A 94 -11.57 20.99 29.18
C ASP A 94 -10.58 19.95 28.66
N LEU A 95 -9.40 20.38 28.22
CA LEU A 95 -8.29 19.48 27.95
C LEU A 95 -7.71 18.96 29.26
N LEU A 96 -8.07 17.73 29.64
CA LEU A 96 -7.72 17.18 30.95
C LEU A 96 -6.31 16.61 31.01
N ARG A 97 -5.90 15.87 29.98
CA ARG A 97 -4.57 15.24 29.87
C ARG A 97 -4.35 14.63 28.49
N ALA A 98 -3.09 14.29 28.20
CA ALA A 98 -2.72 13.40 27.12
C ALA A 98 -2.25 12.04 27.66
N GLU A 99 -2.56 10.96 26.95
CA GLU A 99 -2.15 9.62 27.33
C GLU A 99 -1.41 8.92 26.19
N ALA A 100 -0.25 8.34 26.50
CA ALA A 100 0.46 7.47 25.57
C ALA A 100 -0.27 6.12 25.48
N ILE A 101 -0.70 5.76 24.27
CA ILE A 101 -1.49 4.56 24.02
C ILE A 101 -0.83 3.64 23.00
N ARG A 102 -1.28 2.38 23.02
CA ARG A 102 -0.98 1.44 21.94
C ARG A 102 -2.07 1.52 20.89
N VAL A 103 -1.68 1.57 19.63
CA VAL A 103 -2.62 1.66 18.51
C VAL A 103 -2.41 0.55 17.49
N ARG A 104 -3.50 0.20 16.82
CA ARG A 104 -3.51 -0.67 15.65
C ARG A 104 -4.55 -0.14 14.67
N ARG A 105 -4.09 0.38 13.52
CA ARG A 105 -4.96 0.94 12.47
C ARG A 105 -5.87 2.04 13.02
N GLY A 106 -5.27 3.05 13.65
CA GLY A 106 -5.95 4.20 14.26
C GLY A 106 -6.82 3.94 15.48
N ARG A 107 -6.97 2.68 15.92
CA ARG A 107 -7.75 2.36 17.11
C ARG A 107 -6.84 2.19 18.32
N ALA A 108 -7.22 2.82 19.43
CA ALA A 108 -6.62 2.57 20.74
C ALA A 108 -6.88 1.12 21.16
N VAL A 109 -5.84 0.43 21.59
CA VAL A 109 -5.90 -0.98 22.00
C VAL A 109 -5.38 -1.11 23.42
N ASN A 110 -6.17 -1.72 24.30
CA ASN A 110 -5.74 -2.01 25.66
C ASN A 110 -4.79 -3.21 25.68
N PRO A 111 -3.51 -3.05 26.08
CA PRO A 111 -2.54 -4.14 26.05
C PRO A 111 -2.64 -5.08 27.26
N LYS A 112 -3.44 -4.76 28.30
CA LYS A 112 -3.44 -5.48 29.59
C LYS A 112 -3.67 -6.99 29.43
N ASN A 113 -4.54 -7.40 28.51
CA ASN A 113 -4.93 -8.80 28.31
C ASN A 113 -4.21 -9.47 27.12
N MET A 114 -3.16 -8.85 26.56
CA MET A 114 -2.48 -9.35 25.36
C MET A 114 -1.16 -10.03 25.69
N ARG A 115 -0.80 -11.06 24.92
CA ARG A 115 0.52 -11.71 25.05
C ARG A 115 1.63 -10.72 24.67
N ARG A 116 2.79 -10.81 25.32
CA ARG A 116 3.96 -9.93 25.06
C ARG A 116 4.34 -9.85 23.57
N LYS A 117 4.25 -10.96 22.83
CA LYS A 117 4.51 -11.00 21.37
C LYS A 117 3.51 -10.19 20.55
N GLN A 118 2.24 -10.11 20.97
CA GLN A 118 1.21 -9.31 20.31
C GLN A 118 1.40 -7.82 20.62
N VAL A 119 1.70 -7.47 21.88
CA VAL A 119 1.95 -6.09 22.31
C VAL A 119 3.11 -5.46 21.54
N ARG A 120 4.16 -6.24 21.22
CA ARG A 120 5.30 -5.76 20.40
C ARG A 120 4.92 -5.40 18.96
N LYS A 121 3.81 -5.93 18.43
CA LYS A 121 3.31 -5.61 17.08
C LYS A 121 2.41 -4.37 17.08
N LEU A 122 2.05 -3.82 18.24
CA LEU A 122 1.24 -2.62 18.34
C LEU A 122 2.11 -1.38 18.18
N GLY A 123 1.60 -0.40 17.44
CA GLY A 123 2.19 0.92 17.34
C GLY A 123 2.07 1.70 18.64
N TYR A 124 2.83 2.78 18.74
CA TYR A 124 2.68 3.79 19.79
C TYR A 124 2.06 5.04 19.18
N SER A 125 1.09 5.61 19.86
CA SER A 125 0.49 6.90 19.54
C SER A 125 0.08 7.55 20.86
N PHE A 126 -0.60 8.68 20.79
CA PHE A 126 -1.16 9.34 21.94
C PHE A 126 -2.61 9.73 21.67
N GLN A 127 -3.38 9.88 22.74
CA GLN A 127 -4.75 10.35 22.69
C GLN A 127 -4.93 11.55 23.63
N LEU A 128 -5.79 12.46 23.23
CA LEU A 128 -6.27 13.56 24.05
C LEU A 128 -7.48 13.09 24.84
N VAL A 129 -7.54 13.44 26.12
CA VAL A 129 -8.70 13.23 26.97
C VAL A 129 -9.32 14.60 27.23
N VAL A 130 -10.52 14.81 26.70
CA VAL A 130 -11.26 16.08 26.76
C VAL A 130 -12.55 15.87 27.55
N ARG A 131 -12.91 16.80 28.42
CA ARG A 131 -14.19 16.78 29.13
C ARG A 131 -15.30 17.28 28.20
N LEU A 132 -16.45 16.60 28.19
CA LEU A 132 -17.68 17.13 27.59
C LEU A 132 -18.47 17.88 28.66
N ASP A 133 -18.86 19.10 28.33
CA ASP A 133 -19.43 20.11 29.25
C ASP A 133 -20.62 19.61 30.07
N ASP A 134 -21.56 18.88 29.47
CA ASP A 134 -22.88 18.67 30.09
C ASP A 134 -22.97 17.46 31.04
N ASP A 135 -22.07 16.49 30.91
CA ASP A 135 -22.21 15.19 31.59
C ASP A 135 -20.97 14.77 32.41
N GLY A 136 -19.89 15.56 32.35
CA GLY A 136 -18.60 15.15 32.88
C GLY A 136 -18.00 13.91 32.20
N ARG A 137 -18.55 13.51 31.05
CA ARG A 137 -18.03 12.40 30.24
C ARG A 137 -16.69 12.81 29.62
N GLU A 138 -15.77 11.86 29.52
CA GLU A 138 -14.49 12.07 28.84
C GLU A 138 -14.58 11.60 27.37
N ALA A 139 -14.34 12.50 26.42
CA ALA A 139 -14.05 12.16 25.03
C ALA A 139 -12.57 11.80 24.89
N ARG A 140 -12.29 10.81 24.03
CA ARG A 140 -10.92 10.37 23.74
C ARG A 140 -10.65 10.49 22.25
N HIS A 141 -9.77 11.41 21.88
CA HIS A 141 -9.37 11.64 20.51
C HIS A 141 -7.96 11.10 20.27
N VAL A 142 -7.83 10.05 19.45
CA VAL A 142 -6.53 9.52 19.04
C VAL A 142 -5.88 10.50 18.07
N MET A 143 -4.60 10.86 18.26
CA MET A 143 -3.96 11.91 17.45
C MET A 143 -3.25 11.40 16.19
N SER A 144 -3.05 10.10 16.05
CA SER A 144 -2.45 9.53 14.84
C SER A 144 -3.04 8.16 14.51
N TYR A 145 -3.34 7.95 13.23
CA TYR A 145 -3.75 6.65 12.70
C TYR A 145 -2.61 5.61 12.78
N GLY A 146 -1.37 6.09 12.63
CA GLY A 146 -0.16 5.30 12.57
C GLY A 146 0.59 5.20 13.91
N SER A 147 1.77 4.56 13.86
CA SER A 147 2.70 4.55 14.98
C SER A 147 3.63 5.75 14.89
N VAL A 148 3.49 6.71 15.80
CA VAL A 148 4.39 7.87 15.94
C VAL A 148 5.73 7.45 16.58
N GLY A 149 5.73 6.32 17.30
CA GLY A 149 6.92 5.82 17.99
C GLY A 149 6.92 6.15 19.48
N ARG A 150 7.70 5.40 20.26
CA ARG A 150 7.63 5.45 21.73
C ARG A 150 8.19 6.74 22.32
N SER A 151 9.28 7.25 21.75
CA SER A 151 9.92 8.48 22.25
C SER A 151 9.04 9.67 21.94
N ASP A 152 8.63 9.79 20.67
CA ASP A 152 7.87 10.94 20.17
C ASP A 152 6.48 11.01 20.83
N SER A 153 5.76 9.89 20.95
CA SER A 153 4.49 9.86 21.68
C SER A 153 4.63 10.31 23.14
N LYS A 154 5.73 9.98 23.82
CA LYS A 154 5.97 10.45 25.18
C LYS A 154 6.32 11.94 25.22
N SER A 155 7.11 12.42 24.27
CA SER A 155 7.45 13.84 24.14
C SER A 155 6.19 14.68 23.96
N ARG A 156 5.30 14.28 23.04
CA ARG A 156 4.02 14.94 22.79
C ARG A 156 3.10 14.93 24.01
N VAL A 157 3.02 13.80 24.70
CA VAL A 157 2.23 13.72 25.94
C VAL A 157 2.79 14.66 27.01
N SER A 158 4.12 14.76 27.15
CA SER A 158 4.75 15.68 28.10
C SER A 158 4.47 17.13 27.75
N GLU A 159 4.59 17.50 26.48
CA GLU A 159 4.32 18.85 25.95
C GLU A 159 2.86 19.28 26.23
N ILE A 160 1.89 18.40 25.94
CA ILE A 160 0.47 18.65 26.22
C ILE A 160 0.23 18.71 27.74
N GLN A 161 0.84 17.81 28.52
CA GLN A 161 0.66 17.79 29.96
C GLN A 161 1.24 19.05 30.62
N GLU A 162 2.35 19.57 30.08
CA GLU A 162 2.94 20.85 30.50
C GLU A 162 1.97 22.00 30.22
N TYR A 163 1.38 22.07 29.03
CA TYR A 163 0.34 23.05 28.72
C TYR A 163 -0.87 22.95 29.66
N VAL A 164 -1.30 21.74 30.04
CA VAL A 164 -2.44 21.50 30.95
C VAL A 164 -2.11 21.77 32.41
N THR A 165 -0.84 21.66 32.81
CA THR A 165 -0.43 21.88 34.21
C THR A 165 0.01 23.32 34.46
N ASN A 166 0.79 23.89 33.54
CA ASN A 166 1.34 25.23 33.65
C ASN A 166 0.48 26.24 32.86
N SER A 167 -0.02 27.26 33.54
CA SER A 167 -0.83 28.33 32.92
C SER A 167 -0.02 29.36 32.14
N ASP A 168 1.31 29.37 32.28
CA ASP A 168 2.19 30.39 31.68
C ASP A 168 2.75 30.02 30.29
N VAL A 169 2.45 28.82 29.77
CA VAL A 169 3.01 28.34 28.50
C VAL A 169 2.41 29.12 27.33
N SER A 170 3.24 29.45 26.34
CA SER A 170 2.98 30.31 25.17
C SER A 170 1.92 29.81 24.15
N GLY A 171 0.99 28.96 24.56
CA GLY A 171 0.08 28.23 23.65
C GLY A 171 0.62 26.84 23.29
N LEU A 172 -0.23 26.01 22.69
CA LEU A 172 0.08 24.63 22.31
C LEU A 172 -0.25 24.44 20.83
N ASP A 173 0.76 24.07 20.05
CA ASP A 173 0.61 23.75 18.64
C ASP A 173 1.21 22.37 18.38
N VAL A 174 0.33 21.36 18.29
CA VAL A 174 0.72 19.97 18.05
C VAL A 174 0.19 19.53 16.69
N TYR A 175 1.12 19.33 15.76
CA TYR A 175 0.84 18.86 14.43
C TYR A 175 1.29 17.41 14.27
N GLU A 176 0.35 16.54 13.90
CA GLU A 176 0.60 15.15 13.56
C GLU A 176 0.13 14.87 12.14
N SER A 177 1.03 14.33 11.34
CA SER A 177 0.70 13.80 10.02
C SER A 177 1.16 12.36 9.96
N SER A 178 0.26 11.44 9.66
CA SER A 178 0.68 10.10 9.26
C SER A 178 1.23 10.19 7.84
N GLY A 179 2.55 10.41 7.75
CA GLY A 179 3.23 10.53 6.47
C GLY A 179 3.27 9.23 5.67
N VAL A 180 3.53 9.38 4.38
CA VAL A 180 3.75 8.29 3.43
C VAL A 180 4.80 7.32 3.98
N SER A 181 4.51 6.01 3.92
CA SER A 181 5.47 5.00 4.38
C SER A 181 6.74 5.03 3.53
N ALA A 182 7.87 5.40 4.13
CA ALA A 182 9.19 5.39 3.46
C ALA A 182 9.52 4.02 2.83
N VAL A 183 9.08 2.93 3.49
CA VAL A 183 9.22 1.56 2.96
C VAL A 183 8.44 1.39 1.66
N GLY A 184 7.21 1.92 1.59
CA GLY A 184 6.41 1.91 0.36
C GLY A 184 7.11 2.63 -0.79
N ILE A 185 7.69 3.81 -0.52
CA ILE A 185 8.43 4.60 -1.52
C ILE A 185 9.63 3.80 -2.04
N LEU A 186 10.43 3.22 -1.14
CA LEU A 186 11.58 2.41 -1.50
C LEU A 186 11.20 1.18 -2.33
N LEU A 187 10.11 0.50 -2.01
CA LEU A 187 9.62 -0.64 -2.78
C LEU A 187 9.20 -0.24 -4.20
N VAL A 188 8.50 0.89 -4.35
CA VAL A 188 8.11 1.41 -5.67
C VAL A 188 9.34 1.75 -6.50
N ILE A 189 10.31 2.47 -5.93
CA ILE A 189 11.56 2.83 -6.61
C ILE A 189 12.33 1.57 -7.03
N TYR A 190 12.55 0.64 -6.10
CA TYR A 190 13.25 -0.61 -6.37
C TYR A 190 12.54 -1.45 -7.45
N GLY A 191 11.22 -1.60 -7.34
CA GLY A 191 10.41 -2.31 -8.31
C GLY A 191 10.46 -1.68 -9.71
N ALA A 192 10.42 -0.34 -9.79
CA ALA A 192 10.53 0.40 -11.04
C ALA A 192 11.91 0.20 -11.70
N PHE A 193 13.00 0.33 -10.95
CA PHE A 193 14.33 0.04 -11.47
C PHE A 193 14.47 -1.42 -11.94
N SER A 194 14.01 -2.37 -11.13
CA SER A 194 14.01 -3.79 -11.47
C SER A 194 13.21 -4.08 -12.75
N LEU A 195 12.06 -3.42 -12.94
CA LEU A 195 11.25 -3.51 -14.15
C LEU A 195 12.01 -2.96 -15.37
N ILE A 196 12.66 -1.80 -15.26
CA ILE A 196 13.47 -1.22 -16.34
C ILE A 196 14.59 -2.17 -16.77
N PHE A 197 15.34 -2.73 -15.80
CA PHE A 197 16.39 -3.71 -16.11
C PHE A 197 15.84 -4.97 -16.77
N CYS A 198 14.68 -5.45 -16.32
CA CYS A 198 14.01 -6.60 -16.92
C CYS A 198 13.60 -6.31 -18.38
N LEU A 199 13.15 -5.09 -18.70
CA LEU A 199 12.78 -4.72 -20.07
C LEU A 199 14.00 -4.59 -21.00
N ILE A 200 15.14 -4.12 -20.50
CA ILE A 200 16.37 -3.94 -21.31
C ILE A 200 17.08 -5.29 -21.53
N LEU A 201 17.18 -6.12 -20.49
CA LEU A 201 17.98 -7.35 -20.51
C LEU A 201 17.14 -8.62 -20.74
N GLY A 202 15.82 -8.54 -20.59
CA GLY A 202 14.91 -9.68 -20.65
C GLY A 202 14.76 -10.25 -22.05
N GLN A 203 14.78 -11.58 -22.15
CA GLN A 203 14.52 -12.30 -23.38
C GLN A 203 13.07 -12.78 -23.40
N PHE A 204 12.15 -11.98 -23.90
CA PHE A 204 10.72 -12.32 -23.91
C PHE A 204 10.30 -13.25 -25.06
N SER A 205 11.14 -13.34 -26.10
CA SER A 205 10.94 -14.22 -27.26
C SER A 205 12.09 -15.22 -27.36
N GLU A 206 11.77 -16.47 -27.68
CA GLU A 206 12.78 -17.48 -27.96
C GLU A 206 13.63 -17.05 -29.18
N PRO A 207 14.97 -17.16 -29.10
CA PRO A 207 15.81 -16.87 -30.25
C PRO A 207 15.51 -17.89 -31.37
N PRO A 208 15.49 -17.45 -32.64
CA PRO A 208 15.28 -18.36 -33.76
C PRO A 208 16.35 -19.47 -33.74
N PRO A 209 15.98 -20.72 -34.04
CA PRO A 209 16.94 -21.82 -34.02
C PRO A 209 18.08 -21.55 -35.01
N PRO A 210 19.33 -21.92 -34.68
CA PRO A 210 20.46 -21.72 -35.59
C PRO A 210 20.18 -22.41 -36.92
N ARG A 211 20.24 -21.64 -38.01
CA ARG A 211 20.02 -22.14 -39.37
C ARG A 211 21.18 -23.10 -39.69
N LYS A 212 20.91 -24.40 -39.81
CA LYS A 212 21.91 -25.37 -40.30
C LYS A 212 22.38 -24.91 -41.68
N ARG A 213 23.63 -24.42 -41.80
CA ARG A 213 24.28 -24.23 -43.10
C ARG A 213 24.40 -25.63 -43.73
N ARG A 214 23.73 -25.83 -44.86
CA ARG A 214 23.93 -26.99 -45.73
C ARG A 214 25.19 -26.77 -46.55
#